data_AF-A0A2H0AAN2-F1
#
_entry.id   AF-A0A2H0AAN2-F1
#
_cell.length_a   1.000
_cell.length_b   1.000
_cell.length_c   1.000
_cell.angle_alpha   90.00
_cell.angle_beta   90.00
_cell.angle_gamma   90.00
#
_symmetry.space_group_name_H-M   'P 1'
#
loop_
_entity.id
_entity.type
_entity.pdbx_description
1 polymer ?
#
loop_
_entity_poly.entity_id
_entity_poly.type
_entity_poly.pdbx_seq_one_letter_code
_entity_poly.pdbx_strand_id
1 'polypeptide(L)'
;MRPAIEFEQQGSTLLLLYTARDDDSWVYDRFDRGEDLLIKGTFHFRREHLLAQQSADAPNDEITFVDFEPLRFRVVHLEGEYFSFDPEVLPIGYPLLIHRDAQMTWKWFTAEQRTSIFRVISEIRPKRIVIGGNEPDAIPEAEFEKLITNFPTGHELKRYVLARVAAVVREFSETQVDAERLFRKYVNKRLSKRTVDIVGLFRRDEEKKYRYLLDRLSTMLAVEETYPEAAWQAEILQIVLLLNPKYIKAIEHGPVRDADRGTTREIDILLIDASGNVDVIEIKKPFNKCIVTEGLHRDNHIPLRELSGSVMQVEKYLYYLNRWGAEGEEALTAKYREQLPSGFSIKITNPTGIIIIGRDNKLTEAQRRDFEVVKRKYKNIADIITYDELLRRLDFVIKQFSADA
;
A
#
# COMPACT_ATOMS: atom_id res chain seq x y z
N MET A 1 11.63 -0.28 38.58
CA MET A 1 12.11 1.05 39.05
C MET A 1 10.89 1.97 38.99
N ARG A 2 10.42 2.51 40.13
CA ARG A 2 9.29 3.45 40.15
C ARG A 2 9.67 4.70 39.31
N PRO A 3 8.74 5.28 38.54
CA PRO A 3 9.01 6.51 37.81
C PRO A 3 9.32 7.64 38.80
N ALA A 4 10.27 8.52 38.45
CA ALA A 4 10.64 9.64 39.33
C ALA A 4 9.54 10.70 39.47
N ILE A 5 8.53 10.69 38.59
CA ILE A 5 7.39 11.60 38.61
C ILE A 5 6.11 10.80 38.38
N GLU A 6 5.12 11.05 39.24
CA GLU A 6 3.75 10.57 39.11
C GLU A 6 2.77 11.74 39.31
N PHE A 7 1.53 11.56 38.87
CA PHE A 7 0.46 12.52 39.11
C PHE A 7 -0.62 11.85 39.96
N GLU A 8 -1.04 12.53 41.02
CA GLU A 8 -2.09 12.05 41.92
C GLU A 8 -3.23 13.07 41.96
N GLN A 9 -4.44 12.62 41.66
CA GLN A 9 -5.64 13.45 41.76
C GLN A 9 -6.21 13.36 43.17
N GLN A 10 -6.31 14.50 43.85
CA GLN A 10 -6.97 14.65 45.14
C GLN A 10 -8.16 15.61 44.99
N GLY A 11 -9.34 15.04 44.75
CA GLY A 11 -10.56 15.82 44.51
C GLY A 11 -10.44 16.74 43.30
N SER A 12 -10.46 18.06 43.53
CA SER A 12 -10.32 19.10 42.51
C SER A 12 -8.88 19.57 42.27
N THR A 13 -7.88 18.88 42.83
CA THR A 13 -6.46 19.24 42.68
C THR A 13 -5.70 18.06 42.07
N LEU A 14 -4.74 18.35 41.19
CA LEU A 14 -3.74 17.38 40.75
C LEU A 14 -2.40 17.75 41.38
N LEU A 15 -1.76 16.76 41.99
CA LEU A 15 -0.45 16.87 42.60
C LEU A 15 0.59 16.18 41.71
N LEU A 16 1.76 16.80 41.60
CA LEU A 16 2.94 16.14 41.05
C LEU A 16 3.71 15.52 42.22
N LEU A 17 3.84 14.20 42.17
CA LEU A 17 4.64 13.43 43.11
C LEU A 17 6.04 13.26 42.54
N TYR A 18 7.07 13.70 43.28
CA TYR A 18 8.47 13.53 42.90
C TYR A 18 9.20 12.63 43.90
N THR A 19 9.74 11.52 43.40
CA THR A 19 10.57 10.62 44.20
C THR A 19 12.04 10.82 43.82
N ALA A 20 12.82 11.37 44.75
CA ALA A 20 14.26 11.47 44.60
C ALA A 20 14.90 10.06 44.65
N ARG A 21 16.09 9.92 44.05
CA ARG A 21 16.73 8.60 43.90
C ARG A 21 17.29 8.05 45.21
N ASP A 22 17.86 8.93 46.03
CA ASP A 22 18.63 8.56 47.22
C ASP A 22 18.11 9.34 48.44
N ASP A 23 18.20 10.68 48.42
CA ASP A 23 17.62 11.57 49.44
C ASP A 23 16.90 12.79 48.81
N ASP A 24 16.05 13.45 49.60
CA ASP A 24 15.30 14.65 49.23
C ASP A 24 15.73 15.91 50.02
N SER A 25 16.69 15.79 50.95
CA SER A 25 17.20 16.88 51.80
C SER A 25 17.72 18.07 50.97
N TRP A 26 18.41 17.77 49.86
CA TRP A 26 18.92 18.79 48.94
C TRP A 26 17.83 19.67 48.32
N VAL A 27 16.58 19.18 48.23
CA VAL A 27 15.44 19.97 47.73
C VAL A 27 15.07 21.03 48.75
N TYR A 28 15.02 20.67 50.04
CA TYR A 28 14.77 21.60 51.12
C TYR A 28 15.88 22.65 51.22
N ASP A 29 17.15 22.21 51.21
CA ASP A 29 18.31 23.12 51.22
C ASP A 29 18.28 24.13 50.08
N ARG A 30 17.86 23.70 48.88
CA ARG A 30 17.73 24.56 47.70
C ARG A 30 16.66 25.64 47.93
N PHE A 31 15.50 25.24 48.43
CA PHE A 31 14.41 26.18 48.70
C PHE A 31 14.74 27.15 49.85
N ASP A 32 15.45 26.69 50.87
CA ASP A 32 15.89 27.55 52.00
C ASP A 32 16.90 28.61 51.54
N ARG A 33 17.69 28.32 50.49
CA ARG A 33 18.54 29.31 49.80
C ARG A 33 17.78 30.22 48.82
N GLY A 34 16.47 30.03 48.66
CA GLY A 34 15.64 30.80 47.73
C GLY A 34 15.87 30.45 46.26
N GLU A 35 16.41 29.27 45.97
CA GLU A 35 16.67 28.80 44.60
C GLU A 35 15.47 28.03 44.01
N ASP A 36 15.21 28.19 42.72
CA ASP A 36 14.20 27.42 41.99
C ASP A 36 14.65 25.96 41.77
N LEU A 37 13.70 25.02 41.82
CA LEU A 37 13.92 23.61 41.51
C LEU A 37 13.44 23.29 40.09
N LEU A 38 14.33 22.75 39.25
CA LEU A 38 13.98 22.27 37.90
C LEU A 38 14.01 20.75 37.84
N ILE A 39 12.84 20.14 37.70
CA ILE A 39 12.69 18.69 37.60
C ILE A 39 12.52 18.28 36.14
N LYS A 40 13.32 17.29 35.70
CA LYS A 40 13.27 16.71 34.34
C LYS A 40 13.41 17.73 33.20
N GLY A 41 13.95 18.93 33.48
CA GLY A 41 14.05 20.04 32.51
C GLY A 41 12.70 20.61 32.07
N THR A 42 11.61 20.28 32.77
CA THR A 42 10.24 20.62 32.37
C THR A 42 9.50 21.38 33.47
N PHE A 43 9.50 20.85 34.69
CA PHE A 43 8.73 21.43 35.80
C PHE A 43 9.61 22.33 36.65
N HIS A 44 9.16 23.57 36.83
CA HIS A 44 9.79 24.58 37.67
C HIS A 44 9.05 24.64 39.00
N PHE A 45 9.78 24.68 40.11
CA PHE A 45 9.17 24.71 41.44
C PHE A 45 9.87 25.72 42.32
N ARG A 46 9.07 26.36 43.17
CA ARG A 46 9.49 27.20 44.30
C ARG A 46 8.97 26.61 45.59
N ARG A 47 9.48 27.10 46.72
CA ARG A 47 9.07 26.65 48.06
C ARG A 47 7.56 26.64 48.25
N GLU A 48 6.85 27.64 47.74
CA GLU A 48 5.39 27.79 47.84
C GLU A 48 4.58 26.68 47.14
N HIS A 49 5.19 25.99 46.16
CA HIS A 49 4.55 24.89 45.44
C HIS A 49 4.61 23.57 46.22
N LEU A 50 5.57 23.44 47.15
CA LEU A 50 5.76 22.23 47.96
C LEU A 50 4.73 22.19 49.10
N LEU A 51 3.97 21.10 49.18
CA LEU A 51 3.05 20.88 50.29
C LEU A 51 3.81 20.42 51.54
N ALA A 52 3.42 20.94 52.70
CA ALA A 52 3.97 20.49 53.98
C ALA A 52 3.72 18.98 54.16
N GLN A 53 4.76 18.22 54.52
CA GLN A 53 4.59 16.83 54.93
C GLN A 53 3.70 16.80 56.18
N GLN A 54 2.63 16.00 56.16
CA GLN A 54 1.93 15.68 57.40
C GLN A 54 2.88 14.85 58.24
N SER A 55 3.38 15.42 59.34
CA SER A 55 4.16 14.70 60.33
C SER A 55 3.30 13.58 60.90
N ALA A 56 3.58 12.32 60.52
CA ALA A 56 3.17 11.18 61.30
C ALA A 56 4.01 11.15 62.58
N ASP A 57 3.35 11.13 63.73
CA ASP A 57 3.96 11.14 65.06
C ASP A 57 5.02 10.03 65.25
N ALA A 58 6.20 10.46 65.70
CA ALA A 58 7.20 9.78 66.54
C ALA A 58 7.86 8.44 66.08
N PRO A 59 9.13 8.20 66.46
CA PRO A 59 9.98 7.16 65.87
C PRO A 59 9.67 5.79 66.47
N ASN A 60 9.54 4.76 65.61
CA ASN A 60 9.66 3.38 66.04
C ASN A 60 10.97 2.82 65.50
N ASP A 61 11.85 2.43 66.42
CA ASP A 61 13.16 1.84 66.17
C ASP A 61 13.01 0.42 65.56
N GLU A 62 12.74 0.33 64.26
CA GLU A 62 13.02 -0.87 63.48
C GLU A 62 13.55 -0.45 62.10
N ILE A 63 14.78 -0.88 61.78
CA ILE A 63 15.43 -0.68 60.48
C ILE A 63 14.63 -1.46 59.43
N THR A 64 13.57 -0.82 58.93
CA THR A 64 12.88 -1.15 57.70
C THR A 64 13.45 -0.24 56.61
N PHE A 65 13.61 -0.75 55.38
CA PHE A 65 13.99 0.07 54.24
C PHE A 65 13.02 1.24 54.13
N VAL A 66 13.47 2.44 54.48
CA VAL A 66 12.63 3.64 54.49
C VAL A 66 12.29 3.98 53.04
N ASP A 67 11.12 3.57 52.58
CA ASP A 67 10.51 4.12 51.36
C ASP A 67 10.27 5.60 51.65
N PHE A 68 11.18 6.48 51.21
CA PHE A 68 11.00 7.93 51.36
C PHE A 68 9.68 8.34 50.71
N GLU A 69 8.83 9.05 51.46
CA GLU A 69 7.60 9.59 50.88
C GLU A 69 7.92 10.55 49.73
N PRO A 70 7.17 10.51 48.63
CA PRO A 70 7.39 11.44 47.53
C PRO A 70 7.11 12.89 47.96
N LEU A 71 7.94 13.80 47.48
CA LEU A 71 7.67 15.24 47.57
C LEU A 71 6.42 15.57 46.76
N ARG A 72 5.47 16.30 47.35
CA ARG A 72 4.19 16.62 46.73
C ARG A 72 4.13 18.08 46.35
N PHE A 73 4.01 18.35 45.05
CA PHE A 73 3.90 19.71 44.52
C PHE A 73 2.49 19.95 43.99
N ARG A 74 1.90 21.09 44.33
CA ARG A 74 0.68 21.56 43.69
C ARG A 74 1.03 22.14 42.32
N VAL A 75 0.40 21.64 41.26
CA VAL A 75 0.77 21.98 39.88
C VAL A 75 -0.37 22.51 39.00
N VAL A 76 -1.61 22.35 39.45
CA VAL A 76 -2.78 22.76 38.66
C VAL A 76 -3.87 23.36 39.54
N HIS A 77 -4.77 24.09 38.89
CA HIS A 77 -6.09 24.43 39.38
C HIS A 77 -7.15 23.82 38.45
N LEU A 78 -8.23 23.26 39.01
CA LEU A 78 -9.35 22.76 38.21
C LEU A 78 -10.26 23.93 37.80
N GLU A 79 -10.35 24.16 36.49
CA GLU A 79 -11.23 25.15 35.86
C GLU A 79 -12.30 24.41 35.05
N GLY A 80 -13.51 24.30 35.61
CA GLY A 80 -14.57 23.48 35.00
C GLY A 80 -14.19 22.00 34.96
N GLU A 81 -14.07 21.44 33.76
CA GLU A 81 -13.67 20.03 33.54
C GLU A 81 -12.18 19.85 33.20
N TYR A 82 -11.38 20.93 33.27
CA TYR A 82 -9.99 20.94 32.83
C TYR A 82 -9.03 21.30 33.96
N PHE A 83 -7.93 20.56 34.06
CA PHE A 83 -6.77 20.96 34.86
C PHE A 83 -5.98 22.03 34.10
N SER A 84 -5.97 23.24 34.66
CA SER A 84 -5.20 24.39 34.22
C SER A 84 -3.85 24.39 34.93
N PHE A 85 -2.76 24.21 34.19
CA PHE A 85 -1.41 24.16 34.76
C PHE A 85 -0.90 25.56 35.13
N ASP A 86 -0.29 25.66 36.30
CA ASP A 86 0.32 26.90 36.77
C ASP A 86 1.43 27.34 35.80
N PRO A 87 1.34 28.55 35.20
CA PRO A 87 2.36 29.07 34.31
C PRO A 87 3.75 29.23 34.96
N GLU A 88 3.83 29.35 36.28
CA GLU A 88 5.12 29.38 36.99
C GLU A 88 5.75 27.98 37.07
N VAL A 89 4.92 26.94 37.13
CA VAL A 89 5.37 25.55 37.16
C VAL A 89 5.73 25.02 35.78
N LEU A 90 4.92 25.35 34.78
CA LEU A 90 5.14 25.00 33.38
C LEU A 90 5.19 26.28 32.53
N PRO A 91 6.34 26.99 32.49
CA PRO A 91 6.49 28.26 31.79
C PRO A 91 6.60 28.06 30.27
N ILE A 92 5.51 27.65 29.64
CA ILE A 92 5.44 27.41 28.18
C ILE A 92 4.89 28.61 27.40
N GLY A 93 4.42 29.65 28.10
CA GLY A 93 3.93 30.91 27.52
C GLY A 93 2.48 30.90 27.03
N TYR A 94 1.78 29.76 27.15
CA TYR A 94 0.39 29.60 26.73
C TYR A 94 -0.38 28.77 27.77
N PRO A 95 -1.70 29.00 27.95
CA PRO A 95 -2.51 28.18 28.83
C PRO A 95 -2.50 26.70 28.41
N LEU A 96 -2.23 25.80 29.36
CA LEU A 96 -2.31 24.35 29.16
C LEU A 96 -3.49 23.79 29.97
N LEU A 97 -4.45 23.24 29.25
CA LEU A 97 -5.66 22.63 29.78
C LEU A 97 -5.66 21.14 29.46
N ILE A 98 -5.75 20.29 30.47
CA ILE A 98 -5.89 18.84 30.28
C ILE A 98 -7.18 18.38 30.93
N HIS A 99 -8.04 17.70 30.19
CA HIS A 99 -9.32 17.22 30.70
C HIS A 99 -9.13 16.32 31.92
N ARG A 100 -9.98 16.47 32.93
CA ARG A 100 -9.80 15.80 34.24
C ARG A 100 -9.77 14.27 34.17
N ASP A 101 -10.43 13.68 33.19
CA ASP A 101 -10.52 12.22 33.03
C ASP A 101 -9.35 11.64 32.20
N ALA A 102 -8.51 12.49 31.62
CA ALA A 102 -7.37 12.07 30.81
C ALA A 102 -6.32 11.35 31.68
N GLN A 103 -5.80 10.22 31.18
CA GLN A 103 -4.86 9.38 31.93
C GLN A 103 -3.42 9.87 31.75
N MET A 104 -3.16 11.09 32.21
CA MET A 104 -1.86 11.72 31.98
C MET A 104 -0.72 11.02 32.71
N THR A 105 0.45 10.99 32.08
CA THR A 105 1.69 10.48 32.67
C THR A 105 2.82 11.49 32.49
N TRP A 106 3.92 11.37 33.24
CA TRP A 106 5.08 12.27 33.07
C TRP A 106 5.61 12.32 31.62
N LYS A 107 5.39 11.26 30.84
CA LYS A 107 5.79 11.16 29.42
C LYS A 107 5.04 12.12 28.52
N TRP A 108 3.87 12.61 28.93
CA TRP A 108 3.14 13.64 28.20
C TRP A 108 3.86 14.98 28.23
N PHE A 109 4.67 15.22 29.27
CA PHE A 109 5.32 16.50 29.53
C PHE A 109 6.79 16.48 29.11
N THR A 110 7.50 15.37 29.33
CA THR A 110 8.95 15.30 29.10
C THR A 110 9.33 14.16 28.15
N ALA A 111 9.94 14.50 27.02
CA ALA A 111 10.55 13.56 26.08
C ALA A 111 12.00 13.20 26.46
N GLU A 112 12.67 12.39 25.63
CA GLU A 112 14.10 12.09 25.80
C GLU A 112 14.94 13.39 25.89
N GLN A 113 16.08 13.31 26.60
CA GLN A 113 17.00 14.43 26.83
C GLN A 113 16.42 15.62 27.62
N ARG A 114 15.39 15.39 28.46
CA ARG A 114 14.78 16.44 29.32
C ARG A 114 14.09 17.55 28.52
N THR A 115 13.58 17.23 27.32
CA THR A 115 12.86 18.17 26.46
C THR A 115 11.41 18.26 26.91
N SER A 116 10.92 19.46 27.20
CA SER A 116 9.50 19.70 27.44
C SER A 116 8.71 19.62 26.13
N ILE A 117 7.76 18.69 26.05
CA ILE A 117 6.92 18.45 24.86
C ILE A 117 6.01 19.66 24.61
N PHE A 118 5.39 20.18 25.67
CA PHE A 118 4.53 21.35 25.57
C PHE A 118 5.29 22.62 25.21
N ARG A 119 6.57 22.74 25.61
CA ARG A 119 7.44 23.80 25.13
C ARG A 119 7.73 23.69 23.63
N VAL A 120 7.91 22.47 23.10
CA VAL A 120 8.06 22.28 21.65
C VAL A 120 6.77 22.64 20.91
N ILE A 121 5.60 22.29 21.48
CA ILE A 121 4.31 22.68 20.91
C ILE A 121 4.14 24.21 20.94
N SER A 122 4.61 24.89 21.99
CA SER A 122 4.47 26.34 22.13
C SER A 122 5.30 27.14 21.10
N GLU A 123 6.36 26.56 20.53
CA GLU A 123 7.09 27.16 19.41
C GLU A 123 6.22 27.38 18.16
N ILE A 124 5.10 26.65 18.04
CA ILE A 124 4.11 26.79 16.96
C ILE A 124 3.12 27.95 17.25
N ARG A 125 3.21 28.59 18.42
CA ARG A 125 2.42 29.76 18.85
C ARG A 125 0.89 29.54 18.83
N PRO A 126 0.37 28.53 19.54
CA PRO A 126 -1.08 28.33 19.68
C PRO A 126 -1.73 29.43 20.52
N LYS A 127 -3.06 29.51 20.57
CA LYS A 127 -3.76 30.42 21.52
C LYS A 127 -3.78 29.85 22.94
N ARG A 128 -4.05 28.55 23.04
CA ARG A 128 -4.00 27.70 24.23
C ARG A 128 -3.73 26.26 23.75
N ILE A 129 -3.31 25.39 24.66
CA ILE A 129 -3.10 23.97 24.38
C ILE A 129 -4.14 23.20 25.20
N VAL A 130 -5.03 22.47 24.53
CA VAL A 130 -6.11 21.72 25.16
C VAL A 130 -6.00 20.24 24.79
N ILE A 131 -5.96 19.36 25.79
CA ILE A 131 -5.87 17.91 25.60
C ILE A 131 -7.14 17.24 26.17
N GLY A 132 -7.85 16.51 25.32
CA GLY A 132 -9.06 15.78 25.68
C GLY A 132 -10.30 16.64 25.94
N GLY A 133 -11.40 15.98 26.29
CA GLY A 133 -12.71 16.61 26.50
C GLY A 133 -13.39 17.06 25.21
N ASN A 134 -14.36 17.98 25.33
CA ASN A 134 -15.28 18.37 24.25
C ASN A 134 -15.04 19.77 23.68
N GLU A 135 -14.00 20.48 24.12
CA GLU A 135 -13.66 21.79 23.57
C GLU A 135 -13.34 21.69 22.06
N PRO A 136 -13.82 22.62 21.21
CA PRO A 136 -13.65 22.54 19.75
C PRO A 136 -12.19 22.52 19.27
N ASP A 137 -11.28 23.08 20.05
CA ASP A 137 -9.83 23.13 19.79
C ASP A 137 -9.04 22.07 20.59
N ALA A 138 -9.72 21.13 21.26
CA ALA A 138 -9.07 20.06 21.99
C ALA A 138 -8.40 19.05 21.04
N ILE A 139 -7.16 18.72 21.34
CA ILE A 139 -6.46 17.58 20.74
C ILE A 139 -7.02 16.31 21.40
N PRO A 140 -7.60 15.36 20.64
CA PRO A 140 -8.06 14.10 21.20
C PRO A 140 -6.92 13.36 21.91
N GLU A 141 -7.20 12.77 23.07
CA GLU A 141 -6.19 12.06 23.87
C GLU A 141 -5.45 11.00 23.05
N ALA A 142 -6.17 10.18 22.28
CA ALA A 142 -5.58 9.17 21.41
C ALA A 142 -4.63 9.75 20.34
N GLU A 143 -4.90 10.96 19.82
CA GLU A 143 -4.00 11.63 18.87
C GLU A 143 -2.79 12.24 19.57
N PHE A 144 -2.99 12.78 20.78
CA PHE A 144 -1.88 13.27 21.60
C PHE A 144 -0.94 12.13 22.00
N GLU A 145 -1.45 10.97 22.43
CA GLU A 145 -0.64 9.80 22.74
C GLU A 145 0.14 9.26 21.54
N LYS A 146 -0.44 9.33 20.33
CA LYS A 146 0.29 9.04 19.08
C LYS A 146 1.43 10.03 18.87
N LEU A 147 1.24 11.32 19.15
CA LEU A 147 2.31 12.32 19.10
C LEU A 147 3.41 11.97 20.10
N ILE A 148 3.09 11.63 21.35
CA ILE A 148 4.07 11.22 22.36
C ILE A 148 4.85 9.98 21.90
N THR A 149 4.17 8.98 21.35
CA THR A 149 4.78 7.73 20.87
C THR A 149 5.68 7.95 19.65
N ASN A 150 5.32 8.90 18.79
CA ASN A 150 6.06 9.24 17.58
C ASN A 150 7.03 10.41 17.77
N PHE A 151 7.17 10.94 18.98
CA PHE A 151 8.09 12.04 19.24
C PHE A 151 9.51 11.63 18.81
N PRO A 152 10.26 12.52 18.12
CA PRO A 152 11.60 12.18 17.65
C PRO A 152 12.53 11.82 18.80
N THR A 153 13.26 10.72 18.67
CA THR A 153 14.27 10.29 19.66
C THR A 153 15.58 11.03 19.44
N GLY A 154 16.46 11.04 20.45
CA GLY A 154 17.80 11.61 20.29
C GLY A 154 18.60 10.93 19.16
N HIS A 155 18.37 9.65 18.91
CA HIS A 155 18.98 8.91 17.80
C HIS A 155 18.40 9.31 16.44
N GLU A 156 17.09 9.53 16.36
CA GLU A 156 16.43 10.02 15.15
C GLU A 156 16.96 11.40 14.74
N LEU A 157 17.05 12.32 15.70
CA LEU A 157 17.58 13.66 15.48
C LEU A 157 19.03 13.62 14.99
N LYS A 158 19.89 12.78 15.60
CA LYS A 158 21.27 12.57 15.13
C LYS A 158 21.33 12.08 13.69
N ARG A 159 20.46 11.13 13.32
CA ARG A 159 20.37 10.62 11.93
C ARG A 159 19.87 11.68 10.97
N TYR A 160 18.88 12.47 11.36
CA TYR A 160 18.37 13.59 10.57
C TYR A 160 19.47 14.61 10.28
N VAL A 161 20.18 15.06 11.32
CA VAL A 161 21.30 16.01 11.18
C VAL A 161 22.37 15.44 10.25
N LEU A 162 22.78 14.18 10.45
CA LEU A 162 23.77 13.54 9.59
C LEU A 162 23.29 13.44 8.13
N ALA A 163 22.02 13.11 7.90
CA ALA A 163 21.44 13.05 6.56
C ALA A 163 21.44 14.43 5.88
N ARG A 164 21.10 15.50 6.61
CA ARG A 164 21.13 16.88 6.09
C ARG A 164 22.54 17.34 5.75
N VAL A 165 23.53 17.05 6.61
CA VAL A 165 24.94 17.39 6.36
C VAL A 165 25.48 16.59 5.18
N ALA A 166 25.22 15.28 5.12
CA ALA A 166 25.70 14.42 4.05
C ALA A 166 25.15 14.84 2.68
N ALA A 167 23.90 15.31 2.61
CA ALA A 167 23.31 15.80 1.37
C ALA A 167 24.10 16.98 0.78
N VAL A 168 24.55 17.92 1.62
CA VAL A 168 25.36 19.06 1.20
C VAL A 168 26.80 18.62 0.88
N VAL A 169 27.44 17.85 1.76
CA VAL A 169 28.85 17.47 1.61
C VAL A 169 29.09 16.58 0.38
N ARG A 170 28.11 15.74 0.00
CA ARG A 170 28.22 14.85 -1.17
C ARG A 170 28.34 15.61 -2.49
N GLU A 171 27.90 16.87 -2.56
CA GLU A 171 28.09 17.72 -3.74
C GLU A 171 29.57 18.09 -3.95
N PHE A 172 30.39 18.05 -2.89
CA PHE A 172 31.78 18.53 -2.90
C PHE A 172 32.82 17.44 -2.61
N SER A 173 32.41 16.27 -2.12
CA SER A 173 33.32 15.18 -1.76
C SER A 173 32.64 13.81 -1.81
N GLU A 174 33.40 12.76 -2.08
CA GLU A 174 32.91 11.38 -1.99
C GLU A 174 32.60 11.00 -0.54
N THR A 175 31.33 10.71 -0.27
CA THR A 175 30.87 10.25 1.05
C THR A 175 30.78 8.73 1.09
N GLN A 176 31.44 8.07 2.04
CA GLN A 176 31.35 6.61 2.23
C GLN A 176 30.05 6.15 2.91
N VAL A 177 29.29 7.07 3.50
CA VAL A 177 28.08 6.75 4.29
C VAL A 177 26.85 7.33 3.61
N ASP A 178 25.88 6.46 3.34
CA ASP A 178 24.57 6.86 2.82
C ASP A 178 23.58 7.19 3.96
N ALA A 179 23.83 8.35 4.59
CA ALA A 179 23.11 8.80 5.78
C ALA A 179 21.60 9.01 5.52
N GLU A 180 21.21 9.45 4.32
CA GLU A 180 19.80 9.63 3.96
C GLU A 180 19.05 8.30 3.98
N ARG A 181 19.61 7.27 3.34
CA ARG A 181 19.04 5.91 3.36
C ARG A 181 18.94 5.36 4.78
N LEU A 182 19.95 5.58 5.62
CA LEU A 182 19.95 5.14 7.02
C LEU A 182 18.88 5.85 7.85
N PHE A 183 18.62 7.14 7.60
CA PHE A 183 17.53 7.89 8.23
C PHE A 183 16.17 7.38 7.76
N ARG A 184 15.93 7.31 6.45
CA ARG A 184 14.67 6.79 5.88
C ARG A 184 14.34 5.38 6.37
N LYS A 185 15.33 4.49 6.42
CA LYS A 185 15.16 3.11 6.95
C LYS A 185 14.73 3.11 8.42
N TYR A 186 15.25 4.02 9.23
CA TYR A 186 14.87 4.13 10.64
C TYR A 186 13.43 4.63 10.81
N VAL A 187 13.07 5.71 10.11
CA VAL A 187 11.72 6.28 10.13
C VAL A 187 10.70 5.26 9.64
N ASN A 188 10.96 4.60 8.50
CA ASN A 188 10.07 3.59 7.95
C ASN A 188 9.87 2.38 8.87
N LYS A 189 10.90 1.98 9.65
CA LYS A 189 10.76 0.92 10.64
C LYS A 189 9.82 1.32 11.80
N ARG A 190 9.79 2.60 12.18
CA ARG A 190 8.85 3.11 13.20
C ARG A 190 7.43 3.28 12.64
N LEU A 191 7.32 3.71 11.39
CA LEU A 191 6.05 3.95 10.71
C LEU A 191 5.43 2.70 10.07
N SER A 192 6.10 1.54 10.11
CA SER A 192 5.66 0.36 9.36
C SER A 192 4.31 -0.14 9.88
N LYS A 193 3.24 0.24 9.19
CA LYS A 193 1.98 -0.49 9.26
C LYS A 193 2.19 -1.87 8.64
N ARG A 194 1.58 -2.90 9.24
CA ARG A 194 1.57 -4.25 8.70
C ARG A 194 0.88 -4.21 7.33
N THR A 195 1.56 -4.64 6.28
CA THR A 195 0.97 -4.78 4.94
C THR A 195 -0.20 -5.75 5.02
N VAL A 196 -1.34 -5.36 4.45
CA VAL A 196 -2.49 -6.25 4.31
C VAL A 196 -2.22 -7.18 3.14
N ASP A 197 -2.27 -8.49 3.37
CA ASP A 197 -2.15 -9.49 2.30
C ASP A 197 -3.48 -9.60 1.54
N ILE A 198 -3.66 -8.73 0.55
CA ILE A 198 -4.85 -8.72 -0.30
C ILE A 198 -4.92 -9.96 -1.19
N VAL A 199 -3.77 -10.47 -1.65
CA VAL A 199 -3.73 -11.68 -2.49
C VAL A 199 -4.21 -12.89 -1.70
N GLY A 200 -3.79 -13.01 -0.45
CA GLY A 200 -4.27 -14.03 0.47
C GLY A 200 -5.79 -14.01 0.69
N LEU A 201 -6.44 -12.83 0.67
CA LEU A 201 -7.89 -12.71 0.82
C LEU A 201 -8.67 -13.43 -0.28
N PHE A 202 -8.20 -13.38 -1.52
CA PHE A 202 -8.91 -13.91 -2.69
C PHE A 202 -8.31 -15.22 -3.22
N ARG A 203 -7.26 -15.76 -2.58
CA ARG A 203 -6.52 -16.93 -3.07
C ARG A 203 -7.43 -18.12 -3.40
N ARG A 204 -8.37 -18.46 -2.51
CA ARG A 204 -9.29 -19.60 -2.70
C ARG A 204 -10.24 -19.38 -3.88
N ASP A 205 -10.74 -18.15 -4.06
CA ASP A 205 -11.66 -17.81 -5.14
C ASP A 205 -10.94 -17.79 -6.49
N GLU A 206 -9.74 -17.24 -6.53
CA GLU A 206 -8.87 -17.25 -7.71
C GLU A 206 -8.49 -18.69 -8.10
N GLU A 207 -8.06 -19.52 -7.15
CA GLU A 207 -7.75 -20.93 -7.41
C GLU A 207 -8.97 -21.68 -7.96
N LYS A 208 -10.14 -21.49 -7.35
CA LYS A 208 -11.40 -22.11 -7.82
C LYS A 208 -11.72 -21.67 -9.25
N LYS A 209 -11.58 -20.38 -9.57
CA LYS A 209 -11.78 -19.83 -10.92
C LYS A 209 -10.83 -20.50 -11.91
N TYR A 210 -9.51 -20.51 -11.66
CA TYR A 210 -8.56 -21.08 -12.61
C TYR A 210 -8.73 -22.59 -12.79
N ARG A 211 -9.05 -23.34 -11.72
CA ARG A 211 -9.35 -24.78 -11.81
C ARG A 211 -10.56 -25.05 -12.70
N TYR A 212 -11.63 -24.26 -12.54
CA TYR A 212 -12.81 -24.38 -13.40
C TYR A 212 -12.46 -24.11 -14.87
N LEU A 213 -11.68 -23.06 -15.15
CA LEU A 213 -11.24 -22.75 -16.53
C LEU A 213 -10.38 -23.86 -17.12
N LEU A 214 -9.46 -24.42 -16.34
CA LEU A 214 -8.61 -25.54 -16.76
C LEU A 214 -9.45 -26.77 -17.10
N ASP A 215 -10.37 -27.17 -16.22
CA ASP A 215 -11.24 -28.32 -16.42
C ASP A 215 -12.16 -28.13 -17.64
N ARG A 216 -12.73 -26.93 -17.79
CA ARG A 216 -13.60 -26.60 -18.91
C ARG A 216 -12.86 -26.69 -20.24
N LEU A 217 -11.70 -26.04 -20.35
CA LEU A 217 -10.90 -26.06 -21.56
C LEU A 217 -10.41 -27.48 -21.90
N SER A 218 -10.01 -28.25 -20.89
CA SER A 218 -9.59 -29.65 -21.05
C SER A 218 -10.73 -30.52 -21.60
N THR A 219 -11.94 -30.34 -21.07
CA THR A 219 -13.14 -31.05 -21.52
C THR A 219 -13.48 -30.69 -22.96
N MET A 220 -13.47 -29.39 -23.32
CA MET A 220 -13.71 -28.95 -24.71
C MET A 220 -12.72 -29.60 -25.68
N LEU A 221 -11.42 -29.62 -25.34
CA LEU A 221 -10.37 -30.22 -26.16
C LEU A 221 -10.46 -31.75 -26.28
N ALA A 222 -11.11 -32.44 -25.33
CA ALA A 222 -11.31 -33.89 -25.39
C ALA A 222 -12.39 -34.29 -26.40
N VAL A 223 -13.35 -33.39 -26.68
CA VAL A 223 -14.45 -33.61 -27.63
C VAL A 223 -14.39 -32.64 -28.82
N GLU A 224 -13.18 -32.17 -29.15
CA GLU A 224 -13.01 -31.11 -30.16
C GLU A 224 -13.65 -31.47 -31.51
N GLU A 225 -13.57 -32.72 -31.97
CA GLU A 225 -14.10 -33.12 -33.28
C GLU A 225 -15.62 -32.91 -33.41
N THR A 226 -16.38 -33.10 -32.33
CA THR A 226 -17.84 -32.98 -32.31
C THR A 226 -18.34 -31.60 -31.86
N TYR A 227 -17.44 -30.69 -31.51
CA TYR A 227 -17.78 -29.37 -30.97
C TYR A 227 -18.02 -28.34 -32.08
N PRO A 228 -19.19 -27.70 -32.21
CA PRO A 228 -19.44 -26.68 -33.25
C PRO A 228 -18.51 -25.46 -33.11
N GLU A 229 -18.01 -24.91 -34.21
CA GLU A 229 -17.04 -23.79 -34.19
C GLU A 229 -17.59 -22.52 -33.53
N ALA A 230 -18.84 -22.14 -33.82
CA ALA A 230 -19.47 -20.98 -33.17
C ALA A 230 -19.57 -21.15 -31.64
N ALA A 231 -19.97 -22.35 -31.18
CA ALA A 231 -20.00 -22.65 -29.74
C ALA A 231 -18.58 -22.64 -29.14
N TRP A 232 -17.58 -23.11 -29.89
CA TRP A 232 -16.19 -23.11 -29.47
C TRP A 232 -15.69 -21.68 -29.25
N GLN A 233 -15.92 -20.79 -30.22
CA GLN A 233 -15.56 -19.38 -30.13
C GLN A 233 -16.22 -18.69 -28.94
N ALA A 234 -17.52 -18.90 -28.74
CA ALA A 234 -18.29 -18.30 -27.64
C ALA A 234 -17.78 -18.69 -26.24
N GLU A 235 -17.32 -19.94 -26.07
CA GLU A 235 -16.76 -20.39 -24.79
C GLU A 235 -15.31 -19.94 -24.59
N ILE A 236 -14.47 -20.01 -25.62
CA ILE A 236 -13.10 -19.50 -25.55
C ILE A 236 -13.10 -18.00 -25.23
N LEU A 237 -14.04 -17.23 -25.77
CA LEU A 237 -14.23 -15.81 -25.47
C LEU A 237 -14.43 -15.57 -23.96
N GLN A 238 -15.27 -16.37 -23.30
CA GLN A 238 -15.47 -16.28 -21.85
C GLN A 238 -14.19 -16.61 -21.08
N ILE A 239 -13.46 -17.64 -21.51
CA ILE A 239 -12.17 -18.01 -20.91
C ILE A 239 -11.17 -16.86 -21.06
N VAL A 240 -11.04 -16.27 -22.25
CA VAL A 240 -10.14 -15.15 -22.51
C VAL A 240 -10.45 -13.96 -21.62
N LEU A 241 -11.73 -13.58 -21.47
CA LEU A 241 -12.16 -12.48 -20.61
C LEU A 241 -11.79 -12.73 -19.14
N LEU A 242 -12.00 -13.95 -18.65
CA LEU A 242 -11.68 -14.33 -17.27
C LEU A 242 -10.16 -14.40 -17.00
N LEU A 243 -9.36 -14.68 -18.02
CA LEU A 243 -7.89 -14.69 -17.95
C LEU A 243 -7.26 -13.31 -18.13
N ASN A 244 -7.94 -12.41 -18.81
CA ASN A 244 -7.44 -11.08 -19.16
C ASN A 244 -8.40 -10.01 -18.65
N PRO A 245 -8.43 -9.74 -17.34
CA PRO A 245 -9.40 -8.83 -16.73
C PRO A 245 -9.26 -7.37 -17.19
N LYS A 246 -8.23 -7.04 -17.97
CA LYS A 246 -8.14 -5.74 -18.65
C LYS A 246 -9.26 -5.53 -19.66
N TYR A 247 -9.79 -6.61 -20.26
CA TYR A 247 -10.89 -6.54 -21.22
C TYR A 247 -12.23 -6.59 -20.48
N ILE A 248 -13.06 -5.58 -20.72
CA ILE A 248 -14.38 -5.47 -20.10
C ILE A 248 -15.49 -6.02 -21.00
N LYS A 249 -15.20 -6.15 -22.31
CA LYS A 249 -16.14 -6.63 -23.31
C LYS A 249 -15.39 -7.35 -24.42
N ALA A 250 -16.02 -8.41 -24.93
CA ALA A 250 -15.63 -9.07 -26.16
C ALA A 250 -16.86 -9.18 -27.07
N ILE A 251 -16.67 -8.89 -28.35
CA ILE A 251 -17.74 -8.79 -29.35
C ILE A 251 -17.42 -9.77 -30.46
N GLU A 252 -18.28 -10.77 -30.63
CA GLU A 252 -18.21 -11.70 -31.76
C GLU A 252 -18.54 -10.98 -33.07
N HIS A 253 -17.83 -11.31 -34.14
CA HIS A 253 -18.04 -10.75 -35.49
C HIS A 253 -18.02 -9.22 -35.49
N GLY A 254 -17.01 -8.63 -34.83
CA GLY A 254 -16.84 -7.19 -34.73
C GLY A 254 -16.62 -6.55 -36.12
N PRO A 255 -17.37 -5.51 -36.51
CA PRO A 255 -17.24 -4.93 -37.83
C PRO A 255 -15.94 -4.13 -37.93
N VAL A 256 -15.30 -4.16 -39.09
CA VAL A 256 -14.19 -3.28 -39.44
C VAL A 256 -14.27 -2.85 -40.90
N ARG A 257 -14.02 -1.58 -41.18
CA ARG A 257 -14.13 -1.03 -42.53
C ARG A 257 -12.86 -1.32 -43.35
N ASP A 258 -12.99 -2.08 -44.43
CA ASP A 258 -11.96 -2.25 -45.46
C ASP A 258 -12.11 -1.10 -46.48
N ALA A 259 -11.43 0.01 -46.18
CA ALA A 259 -11.52 1.24 -46.96
C ALA A 259 -11.03 1.06 -48.41
N ASP A 260 -10.11 0.13 -48.66
CA ASP A 260 -9.59 -0.13 -50.01
C ASP A 260 -10.62 -0.77 -50.93
N ARG A 261 -11.48 -1.63 -50.36
CA ARG A 261 -12.51 -2.34 -51.12
C ARG A 261 -13.90 -1.75 -50.97
N GLY A 262 -14.07 -0.76 -50.09
CA GLY A 262 -15.37 -0.19 -49.77
C GLY A 262 -16.33 -1.20 -49.11
N THR A 263 -15.79 -2.25 -48.49
CA THR A 263 -16.56 -3.33 -47.85
C THR A 263 -16.38 -3.31 -46.33
N THR A 264 -17.31 -3.92 -45.61
CA THR A 264 -17.15 -4.19 -44.17
C THR A 264 -16.69 -5.64 -44.01
N ARG A 265 -15.69 -5.84 -43.16
CA ARG A 265 -15.18 -7.16 -42.74
C ARG A 265 -15.62 -7.43 -41.31
N GLU A 266 -15.53 -8.68 -40.91
CA GLU A 266 -15.85 -9.12 -39.56
C GLU A 266 -14.59 -9.72 -38.95
N ILE A 267 -14.23 -9.19 -37.78
CA ILE A 267 -13.18 -9.71 -36.91
C ILE A 267 -13.84 -10.80 -36.05
N ASP A 268 -13.22 -11.97 -35.92
CA ASP A 268 -13.79 -13.07 -35.12
C ASP A 268 -14.19 -12.57 -33.73
N ILE A 269 -13.27 -11.90 -33.03
CA ILE A 269 -13.56 -11.22 -31.76
C ILE A 269 -12.89 -9.86 -31.72
N LEU A 270 -13.69 -8.81 -31.47
CA LEU A 270 -13.22 -7.48 -31.10
C LEU A 270 -13.26 -7.34 -29.57
N LEU A 271 -12.10 -7.16 -28.95
CA LEU A 271 -11.95 -6.93 -27.52
C LEU A 271 -12.00 -5.44 -27.23
N ILE A 272 -12.56 -5.06 -26.09
CA ILE A 272 -12.55 -3.68 -25.59
C ILE A 272 -11.98 -3.69 -24.18
N ASP A 273 -10.89 -2.96 -23.97
CA ASP A 273 -10.25 -2.82 -22.67
C ASP A 273 -10.94 -1.78 -21.78
N ALA A 274 -10.60 -1.76 -20.49
CA ALA A 274 -11.17 -0.82 -19.52
C ALA A 274 -10.85 0.67 -19.80
N SER A 275 -9.92 0.96 -20.72
CA SER A 275 -9.56 2.31 -21.17
C SER A 275 -10.24 2.71 -22.50
N GLY A 276 -11.01 1.78 -23.07
CA GLY A 276 -11.74 1.93 -24.32
C GLY A 276 -10.98 1.44 -25.56
N ASN A 277 -9.72 1.02 -25.44
CA ASN A 277 -8.96 0.58 -26.61
C ASN A 277 -9.43 -0.78 -27.11
N VAL A 278 -9.34 -0.96 -28.42
CA VAL A 278 -9.65 -2.24 -29.06
C VAL A 278 -8.42 -3.10 -29.31
N ASP A 279 -8.60 -4.40 -29.14
CA ASP A 279 -7.68 -5.46 -29.59
C ASP A 279 -8.50 -6.50 -30.37
N VAL A 280 -7.85 -7.40 -31.10
CA VAL A 280 -8.54 -8.42 -31.91
C VAL A 280 -8.11 -9.82 -31.53
N ILE A 281 -9.01 -10.79 -31.68
CA ILE A 281 -8.65 -12.21 -31.67
C ILE A 281 -9.03 -12.82 -33.01
N GLU A 282 -8.12 -13.61 -33.58
CA GLU A 282 -8.43 -14.61 -34.60
C GLU A 282 -8.39 -15.99 -33.92
N ILE A 283 -9.50 -16.74 -33.98
CA ILE A 283 -9.59 -18.05 -33.35
C ILE A 283 -9.82 -19.10 -34.42
N LYS A 284 -8.99 -20.15 -34.40
CA LYS A 284 -9.25 -21.36 -35.17
C LYS A 284 -9.52 -22.52 -34.23
N LYS A 285 -10.62 -23.23 -34.48
CA LYS A 285 -10.89 -24.51 -33.83
C LYS A 285 -9.67 -25.43 -34.01
N PRO A 286 -9.22 -26.16 -32.99
CA PRO A 286 -8.10 -27.08 -33.15
C PRO A 286 -8.46 -28.16 -34.18
N PHE A 287 -7.55 -28.40 -35.12
CA PHE A 287 -7.62 -29.53 -36.05
C PHE A 287 -6.29 -30.27 -36.04
N ASN A 288 -6.31 -31.57 -36.32
CA ASN A 288 -5.19 -32.51 -36.17
C ASN A 288 -3.94 -32.23 -37.04
N LYS A 289 -3.86 -31.12 -37.78
CA LYS A 289 -2.66 -30.76 -38.57
C LYS A 289 -1.76 -29.83 -37.75
N CYS A 290 -0.49 -30.21 -37.64
CA CYS A 290 0.56 -29.50 -36.91
C CYS A 290 0.67 -28.03 -37.33
N ILE A 291 0.91 -27.12 -36.38
CA ILE A 291 1.01 -25.67 -36.62
C ILE A 291 2.23 -25.30 -37.52
N VAL A 292 3.23 -26.18 -37.51
CA VAL A 292 4.43 -26.14 -38.33
C VAL A 292 4.57 -27.42 -39.15
N THR A 293 5.42 -27.41 -40.17
CA THR A 293 5.64 -28.57 -41.04
C THR A 293 6.18 -29.79 -40.28
N GLU A 294 5.82 -31.00 -40.74
CA GLU A 294 6.46 -32.24 -40.30
C GLU A 294 7.86 -32.38 -40.92
N GLY A 295 7.97 -32.13 -42.23
CA GLY A 295 9.25 -32.08 -42.94
C GLY A 295 10.04 -30.80 -42.67
N LEU A 296 11.35 -30.86 -42.91
CA LEU A 296 12.25 -29.73 -42.79
C LEU A 296 12.36 -28.99 -44.12
N HIS A 297 12.38 -27.67 -44.06
CA HIS A 297 12.81 -26.80 -45.15
C HIS A 297 14.12 -26.13 -44.75
N ARG A 298 15.25 -26.55 -45.37
CA ARG A 298 16.58 -26.06 -45.02
C ARG A 298 16.83 -26.12 -43.50
N ASP A 299 16.63 -27.30 -42.92
CA ASP A 299 16.79 -27.60 -41.49
C ASP A 299 15.84 -26.88 -40.53
N ASN A 300 14.77 -26.25 -41.03
CA ASN A 300 13.78 -25.56 -40.20
C ASN A 300 12.37 -26.13 -40.40
N HIS A 301 11.59 -26.20 -39.32
CA HIS A 301 10.14 -26.37 -39.39
C HIS A 301 9.48 -25.00 -39.63
N ILE A 302 8.71 -24.88 -40.70
CA ILE A 302 8.10 -23.60 -41.10
C ILE A 302 6.61 -23.55 -40.75
N PRO A 303 6.04 -22.35 -40.53
CA PRO A 303 4.60 -22.17 -40.32
C PRO A 303 3.77 -22.82 -41.42
N LEU A 304 2.72 -23.56 -41.04
CA LEU A 304 1.75 -24.01 -42.03
C LEU A 304 0.90 -22.85 -42.55
N ARG A 305 0.19 -23.12 -43.66
CA ARG A 305 -0.71 -22.17 -44.32
C ARG A 305 -1.74 -21.58 -43.37
N GLU A 306 -2.28 -22.37 -42.46
CA GLU A 306 -3.33 -21.92 -41.52
C GLU A 306 -2.79 -20.91 -40.50
N LEU A 307 -1.62 -21.15 -39.92
CA LEU A 307 -0.96 -20.18 -39.06
C LEU A 307 -0.60 -18.90 -39.83
N SER A 308 0.01 -19.06 -41.02
CA SER A 308 0.38 -17.91 -41.86
C SER A 308 -0.84 -17.09 -42.29
N GLY A 309 -1.95 -17.76 -42.59
CA GLY A 309 -3.23 -17.13 -42.94
C GLY A 309 -3.82 -16.37 -41.76
N SER A 310 -3.80 -16.95 -40.56
CA SER A 310 -4.31 -16.30 -39.34
C SER A 310 -3.49 -15.05 -38.99
N VAL A 311 -2.17 -15.11 -39.14
CA VAL A 311 -1.29 -13.93 -38.97
C VAL A 311 -1.65 -12.84 -39.98
N MET A 312 -1.80 -13.20 -41.25
CA MET A 312 -2.20 -12.25 -42.30
C MET A 312 -3.60 -11.64 -42.04
N GLN A 313 -4.54 -12.42 -41.51
CA GLN A 313 -5.88 -11.92 -41.15
C GLN A 313 -5.80 -10.89 -40.03
N VAL A 314 -5.08 -11.20 -38.95
CA VAL A 314 -4.87 -10.25 -37.84
C VAL A 314 -4.18 -8.98 -38.33
N GLU A 315 -3.08 -9.10 -39.08
CA GLU A 315 -2.38 -7.93 -39.64
C GLU A 315 -3.32 -7.04 -40.45
N LYS A 316 -4.20 -7.62 -41.26
CA LYS A 316 -5.21 -6.88 -42.02
C LYS A 316 -6.24 -6.21 -41.12
N TYR A 317 -6.75 -6.89 -40.09
CA TYR A 317 -7.70 -6.27 -39.17
C TYR A 317 -7.08 -5.09 -38.42
N LEU A 318 -5.86 -5.23 -37.93
CA LEU A 318 -5.14 -4.13 -37.29
C LEU A 318 -4.91 -2.97 -38.27
N TYR A 319 -4.55 -3.27 -39.51
CA TYR A 319 -4.42 -2.28 -40.58
C TYR A 319 -5.75 -1.55 -40.83
N TYR A 320 -6.86 -2.27 -40.97
CA TYR A 320 -8.17 -1.69 -41.22
C TYR A 320 -8.67 -0.86 -40.05
N LEU A 321 -8.50 -1.33 -38.82
CA LEU A 321 -8.85 -0.57 -37.62
C LEU A 321 -8.09 0.76 -37.59
N ASN A 322 -6.75 0.72 -37.70
CA ASN A 322 -5.93 1.93 -37.68
C ASN A 322 -6.30 2.92 -38.80
N ARG A 323 -6.69 2.41 -39.98
CA ARG A 323 -7.12 3.26 -41.09
C ARG A 323 -8.54 3.81 -40.91
N TRP A 324 -9.41 3.11 -40.21
CA TRP A 324 -10.76 3.58 -39.90
C TRP A 324 -10.75 4.73 -38.89
N GLY A 325 -9.81 4.70 -37.93
CA GLY A 325 -9.50 5.81 -37.05
C GLY A 325 -10.72 6.37 -36.31
N ALA A 326 -10.80 7.70 -36.19
CA ALA A 326 -11.86 8.40 -35.45
C ALA A 326 -13.28 8.07 -35.94
N GLU A 327 -13.48 7.89 -37.26
CA GLU A 327 -14.78 7.50 -37.80
C GLU A 327 -15.20 6.11 -37.27
N GLY A 328 -14.24 5.20 -37.17
CA GLY A 328 -14.45 3.88 -36.59
C GLY A 328 -14.73 3.91 -35.09
N GLU A 329 -14.04 4.77 -34.36
CA GLU A 329 -14.28 5.00 -32.92
C GLU A 329 -15.72 5.44 -32.67
N GLU A 330 -16.20 6.43 -33.43
CA GLU A 330 -17.59 6.91 -33.34
C GLU A 330 -18.60 5.83 -33.72
N ALA A 331 -18.35 5.12 -34.83
CA ALA A 331 -19.25 4.07 -35.32
C ALA A 331 -19.38 2.90 -34.34
N LEU A 332 -18.25 2.42 -33.81
CA LEU A 332 -18.22 1.34 -32.82
C LEU A 332 -18.86 1.80 -31.50
N THR A 333 -18.54 3.00 -31.02
CA THR A 333 -19.11 3.55 -29.78
C THR A 333 -20.63 3.69 -29.90
N ALA A 334 -21.13 4.19 -31.02
CA ALA A 334 -22.57 4.29 -31.26
C ALA A 334 -23.24 2.91 -31.32
N LYS A 335 -22.63 1.95 -32.02
CA LYS A 335 -23.17 0.58 -32.18
C LYS A 335 -23.26 -0.18 -30.85
N TYR A 336 -22.29 0.00 -29.96
CA TYR A 336 -22.17 -0.79 -28.71
C TYR A 336 -22.51 0.00 -27.44
N ARG A 337 -23.08 1.21 -27.57
CA ARG A 337 -23.40 2.11 -26.45
C ARG A 337 -24.17 1.43 -25.32
N GLU A 338 -25.19 0.64 -25.64
CA GLU A 338 -26.04 -0.04 -24.65
C GLU A 338 -25.32 -1.19 -23.94
N GLN A 339 -24.21 -1.67 -24.49
CA GLN A 339 -23.41 -2.77 -23.94
C GLN A 339 -22.20 -2.27 -23.14
N LEU A 340 -21.99 -0.96 -23.07
CA LEU A 340 -20.84 -0.31 -22.44
C LEU A 340 -21.29 0.59 -21.28
N PRO A 341 -20.40 0.88 -20.32
CA PRO A 341 -20.71 1.81 -19.24
C PRO A 341 -21.11 3.20 -19.77
N SER A 342 -21.95 3.91 -19.01
CA SER A 342 -22.34 5.29 -19.38
C SER A 342 -21.13 6.20 -19.50
N GLY A 343 -21.05 6.98 -20.58
CA GLY A 343 -19.93 7.88 -20.86
C GLY A 343 -18.67 7.18 -21.41
N PHE A 344 -18.75 5.89 -21.71
CA PHE A 344 -17.63 5.12 -22.24
C PHE A 344 -17.52 5.25 -23.77
N SER A 345 -16.30 5.42 -24.27
CA SER A 345 -16.00 5.56 -25.70
C SER A 345 -14.97 4.53 -26.15
N ILE A 346 -15.21 3.90 -27.30
CA ILE A 346 -14.26 2.99 -27.94
C ILE A 346 -13.18 3.81 -28.66
N LYS A 347 -11.93 3.36 -28.55
CA LYS A 347 -10.74 3.96 -29.16
C LYS A 347 -9.99 2.94 -30.00
N ILE A 348 -9.42 3.40 -31.10
CA ILE A 348 -8.55 2.63 -31.97
C ILE A 348 -7.14 3.20 -31.84
N THR A 349 -6.46 2.86 -30.75
CA THR A 349 -5.10 3.32 -30.46
C THR A 349 -4.14 2.15 -30.51
N ASN A 350 -3.46 1.98 -31.65
CA ASN A 350 -2.45 0.93 -31.87
C ASN A 350 -2.91 -0.47 -31.40
N PRO A 351 -4.02 -0.99 -31.96
CA PRO A 351 -4.57 -2.27 -31.57
C PRO A 351 -3.56 -3.41 -31.80
N THR A 352 -3.66 -4.45 -30.99
CA THR A 352 -2.87 -5.68 -31.09
C THR A 352 -3.76 -6.90 -31.29
N GLY A 353 -3.16 -8.00 -31.75
CA GLY A 353 -3.84 -9.25 -32.00
C GLY A 353 -3.57 -10.33 -30.96
N ILE A 354 -4.48 -11.28 -30.87
CA ILE A 354 -4.27 -12.58 -30.26
C ILE A 354 -4.66 -13.62 -31.30
N ILE A 355 -3.82 -14.64 -31.49
CA ILE A 355 -4.13 -15.76 -32.37
C ILE A 355 -4.21 -16.99 -31.51
N ILE A 356 -5.39 -17.60 -31.41
CA ILE A 356 -5.58 -18.86 -30.68
C ILE A 356 -5.75 -19.97 -31.71
N ILE A 357 -4.73 -20.80 -31.87
CA ILE A 357 -4.67 -21.78 -32.96
C ILE A 357 -3.96 -23.07 -32.58
N GLY A 358 -4.56 -24.17 -33.01
CA GLY A 358 -3.94 -25.48 -33.08
C GLY A 358 -3.52 -26.06 -31.74
N ARG A 359 -2.94 -27.26 -31.84
CA ARG A 359 -2.43 -28.02 -30.71
C ARG A 359 -0.95 -28.23 -30.89
N ASP A 360 -0.22 -28.13 -29.79
CA ASP A 360 1.20 -28.43 -29.77
C ASP A 360 1.53 -29.72 -29.03
N ASN A 361 0.56 -30.41 -28.42
CA ASN A 361 0.78 -31.66 -27.70
C ASN A 361 1.54 -32.74 -28.49
N LYS A 362 1.45 -32.73 -29.83
CA LYS A 362 2.14 -33.65 -30.74
C LYS A 362 3.44 -33.10 -31.35
N LEU A 363 3.83 -31.86 -31.07
CA LEU A 363 5.06 -31.29 -31.61
C LEU A 363 6.30 -31.87 -30.92
N THR A 364 7.30 -32.19 -31.72
CA THR A 364 8.65 -32.52 -31.25
C THR A 364 9.33 -31.29 -30.64
N GLU A 365 10.38 -31.51 -29.84
CA GLU A 365 11.17 -30.41 -29.26
C GLU A 365 11.75 -29.47 -30.32
N ALA A 366 12.16 -29.99 -31.49
CA ALA A 366 12.64 -29.16 -32.60
C ALA A 366 11.52 -28.28 -33.16
N GLN A 367 10.34 -28.86 -33.42
CA GLN A 367 9.17 -28.12 -33.88
C GLN A 367 8.72 -27.05 -32.88
N ARG A 368 8.76 -27.35 -31.57
CA ARG A 368 8.42 -26.37 -30.51
C ARG A 368 9.39 -25.19 -30.51
N ARG A 369 10.69 -25.43 -30.67
CA ARG A 369 11.70 -24.37 -30.75
C ARG A 369 11.47 -23.47 -31.95
N ASP A 370 11.30 -24.05 -33.14
CA ASP A 370 11.06 -23.27 -34.36
C ASP A 370 9.72 -22.51 -34.29
N PHE A 371 8.69 -23.14 -33.73
CA PHE A 371 7.41 -22.48 -33.50
C PHE A 371 7.53 -21.30 -32.52
N GLU A 372 8.32 -21.41 -31.45
CA GLU A 372 8.58 -20.28 -30.54
C GLU A 372 9.32 -19.14 -31.26
N VAL A 373 10.26 -19.42 -32.16
CA VAL A 373 10.90 -18.38 -33.00
C VAL A 373 9.85 -17.65 -33.85
N VAL A 374 8.91 -18.39 -34.45
CA VAL A 374 7.80 -17.80 -35.22
C VAL A 374 6.93 -16.91 -34.33
N LYS A 375 6.54 -17.37 -33.13
CA LYS A 375 5.75 -16.56 -32.18
C LYS A 375 6.47 -15.26 -31.83
N ARG A 376 7.77 -15.33 -31.55
CA ARG A 376 8.60 -14.16 -31.19
C ARG A 376 8.69 -13.16 -32.33
N LYS A 377 8.78 -13.62 -33.59
CA LYS A 377 8.81 -12.76 -34.77
C LYS A 377 7.57 -11.86 -34.86
N TYR A 378 6.40 -12.36 -34.50
CA TYR A 378 5.13 -11.63 -34.62
C TYR A 378 4.69 -10.94 -33.32
N LYS A 379 5.50 -10.96 -32.25
CA LYS A 379 5.08 -10.53 -30.91
C LYS A 379 4.62 -9.07 -30.82
N ASN A 380 5.13 -8.20 -31.70
CA ASN A 380 4.71 -6.79 -31.76
C ASN A 380 3.33 -6.59 -32.39
N ILE A 381 2.84 -7.59 -33.12
CA ILE A 381 1.57 -7.56 -33.85
C ILE A 381 0.54 -8.43 -33.13
N ALA A 382 0.92 -9.66 -32.76
CA ALA A 382 0.02 -10.60 -32.12
C ALA A 382 0.70 -11.52 -31.08
N ASP A 383 -0.04 -11.87 -30.02
CA ASP A 383 0.30 -13.03 -29.19
C ASP A 383 -0.30 -14.30 -29.80
N ILE A 384 0.57 -15.20 -30.27
CA ILE A 384 0.17 -16.47 -30.88
C ILE A 384 0.21 -17.55 -29.80
N ILE A 385 -0.91 -18.20 -29.52
CA ILE A 385 -1.09 -19.13 -28.41
C ILE A 385 -1.76 -20.41 -28.93
N THR A 386 -1.27 -21.57 -28.50
CA THR A 386 -1.94 -22.85 -28.74
C THR A 386 -2.89 -23.19 -27.60
N TYR A 387 -3.86 -24.06 -27.83
CA TYR A 387 -4.76 -24.48 -26.75
C TYR A 387 -4.03 -25.22 -25.63
N ASP A 388 -3.02 -26.02 -25.97
CA ASP A 388 -2.20 -26.71 -24.97
C ASP A 388 -1.30 -25.73 -24.19
N GLU A 389 -0.85 -24.63 -24.81
CA GLU A 389 -0.15 -23.55 -24.10
C GLU A 389 -1.07 -22.81 -23.13
N LEU A 390 -2.33 -22.57 -23.52
CA LEU A 390 -3.32 -21.97 -22.64
C LEU A 390 -3.59 -22.85 -21.41
N LEU A 391 -3.72 -24.17 -21.59
CA LEU A 391 -3.81 -25.15 -20.50
C LEU A 391 -2.58 -25.10 -19.59
N ARG A 392 -1.36 -25.08 -20.16
CA ARG A 392 -0.13 -25.00 -19.37
C ARG A 392 -0.05 -23.71 -18.56
N ARG A 393 -0.43 -22.56 -19.14
CA ARG A 393 -0.48 -21.27 -18.43
C ARG A 393 -1.43 -21.35 -17.23
N LEU A 394 -2.63 -21.91 -17.42
CA LEU A 394 -3.60 -22.15 -16.34
C LEU A 394 -3.05 -23.03 -15.22
N ASP A 395 -2.44 -24.16 -15.59
CA ASP A 395 -1.84 -25.10 -14.62
C ASP A 395 -0.73 -24.45 -13.78
N PHE A 396 0.16 -23.65 -14.41
CA PHE A 396 1.21 -22.94 -13.67
C PHE A 396 0.65 -21.86 -12.73
N VAL A 397 -0.39 -21.14 -13.15
CA VAL A 397 -1.08 -20.17 -12.28
C VAL A 397 -1.66 -20.87 -11.05
N ILE A 398 -2.33 -22.02 -11.23
CA ILE A 398 -2.87 -22.81 -10.11
C ILE A 398 -1.75 -23.28 -9.17
N LYS A 399 -0.64 -23.78 -9.71
CA LYS A 399 0.52 -24.22 -8.92
C LYS A 399 1.12 -23.09 -8.09
N GLN A 400 1.20 -21.87 -8.64
CA GLN A 400 1.65 -20.71 -7.89
C GLN A 400 0.75 -20.46 -6.67
N PHE A 401 -0.58 -20.50 -6.84
CA PHE A 401 -1.51 -20.33 -5.72
C PHE A 401 -1.43 -21.45 -4.68
N SER A 402 -1.10 -22.68 -5.10
CA SER A 402 -0.89 -23.82 -4.18
C SER A 402 0.47 -23.81 -3.48
N ALA A 403 1.51 -23.22 -4.07
CA ALA A 403 2.86 -23.17 -3.50
C ALA A 403 3.01 -22.09 -2.41
N ASP A 404 2.17 -21.05 -2.45
CA ASP A 404 2.15 -19.97 -1.46
C ASP A 404 1.19 -20.24 -0.26
N ALA A 405 0.55 -21.41 -0.23
CA ALA A 405 -0.35 -21.87 0.85
C ALA A 405 0.41 -22.74 1.87
#